data_AF-A0A9D5K4S5-F1
#
_entry.id   AF-A0A9D5K4S5-F1
#
_cell.length_a   1.000
_cell.length_b   1.000
_cell.length_c   1.000
_cell.angle_alpha   90.00
_cell.angle_beta   90.00
_cell.angle_gamma   90.00
#
_symmetry.space_group_name_H-M   'P 1'
#
loop_
_entity.id
_entity.type
_entity.pdbx_description
1 polymer ?
#
loop_
_entity_poly.entity_id
_entity_poly.type
_entity_poly.pdbx_seq_one_letter_code
_entity_poly.pdbx_strand_id
1 'polypeptide(L)'
;MIRTSEYRSLIDTLVESFGRQNEYYGQLEKLVRKILGKVVLSRGDLTGVMPLIAEKQRLMEAISTERERTRSETERWQREKEHCDSCPETKRLDAILSETQEVIGRYLEGEEQLRTYLQHLMPKDGGGDGEQ
;
A
#
# COMPACT_ATOMS: atom_id res chain seq x y z
N MET A 1 17.47 -8.48 -29.89
CA MET A 1 16.07 -8.91 -30.12
C MET A 1 15.67 -9.80 -28.96
N ILE A 2 14.84 -9.28 -28.05
CA ILE A 2 14.22 -10.11 -27.01
C ILE A 2 13.22 -11.01 -27.72
N ARG A 3 13.24 -12.31 -27.42
CA ARG A 3 12.23 -13.23 -27.97
C ARG A 3 10.90 -12.83 -27.34
N THR A 4 9.87 -12.57 -28.16
CA THR A 4 8.53 -12.14 -27.73
C THR A 4 7.96 -12.96 -26.56
N SER A 5 8.34 -14.24 -26.45
CA SER A 5 8.01 -15.13 -25.34
C SER A 5 8.61 -14.74 -23.98
N GLU A 6 9.85 -14.25 -23.96
CA GLU A 6 10.55 -13.85 -22.73
C GLU A 6 9.99 -12.53 -22.19
N TYR A 7 9.63 -11.62 -23.09
CA TYR A 7 9.00 -10.35 -22.71
C TYR A 7 7.57 -10.59 -22.17
N ARG A 8 6.80 -11.48 -22.79
CA ARG A 8 5.49 -11.88 -22.24
C ARG A 8 5.62 -12.50 -20.85
N SER A 9 6.58 -13.40 -20.64
CA SER A 9 6.82 -14.02 -19.32
C SER A 9 7.21 -13.00 -18.26
N LEU A 10 7.97 -11.97 -18.63
CA LEU A 10 8.32 -10.85 -17.75
C LEU A 10 7.07 -10.08 -17.34
N ILE A 11 6.23 -9.72 -18.30
CA ILE A 11 4.97 -9.00 -18.05
C ILE A 11 4.04 -9.83 -17.16
N ASP A 12 3.86 -11.13 -17.42
CA ASP A 12 3.01 -11.98 -16.59
C ASP A 12 3.52 -12.05 -15.14
N THR A 13 4.84 -12.17 -14.94
CA THR A 13 5.46 -12.15 -13.61
C THR A 13 5.18 -10.84 -12.85
N LEU A 14 5.27 -9.71 -13.55
CA LEU A 14 4.99 -8.41 -12.96
C LEU A 14 3.50 -8.24 -12.65
N VAL A 15 2.62 -8.65 -13.55
CA VAL A 15 1.16 -8.59 -13.34
C VAL A 15 0.75 -9.38 -12.10
N GLU A 16 1.28 -10.60 -11.93
CA GLU A 16 1.03 -11.39 -10.74
C GLU A 16 1.56 -10.74 -9.46
N SER A 17 2.76 -10.14 -9.52
CA SER A 17 3.36 -9.43 -8.38
C SER A 17 2.56 -8.22 -7.96
N PHE A 18 2.18 -7.37 -8.92
CA PHE A 18 1.32 -6.21 -8.64
C PHE A 18 -0.07 -6.62 -8.19
N GLY A 19 -0.61 -7.75 -8.69
CA GLY A 19 -1.83 -8.36 -8.17
C GLY A 19 -1.74 -8.71 -6.68
N ARG A 20 -0.66 -9.38 -6.26
CA ARG A 20 -0.41 -9.67 -4.83
C ARG A 20 -0.23 -8.40 -4.01
N GLN A 21 0.50 -7.40 -4.54
CA GLN A 21 0.63 -6.10 -3.87
C GLN A 21 -0.74 -5.41 -3.70
N ASN A 22 -1.64 -5.48 -4.69
CA ASN A 22 -2.99 -4.94 -4.61
C ASN A 22 -3.79 -5.61 -3.48
N GLU A 23 -3.69 -6.94 -3.35
CA GLU A 23 -4.33 -7.67 -2.26
C GLU A 23 -3.82 -7.23 -0.89
N TYR A 24 -2.50 -7.05 -0.73
CA TYR A 24 -1.92 -6.60 0.54
C TYR A 24 -2.31 -5.14 0.86
N TYR A 25 -2.24 -4.24 -0.12
CA TYR A 25 -2.67 -2.85 0.08
C TYR A 25 -4.18 -2.74 0.36
N GLY A 26 -5.00 -3.57 -0.28
CA GLY A 26 -6.43 -3.65 0.01
C GLY A 26 -6.72 -4.19 1.42
N GLN A 27 -5.92 -5.13 1.91
CA GLN A 27 -5.99 -5.58 3.30
C GLN A 27 -5.56 -4.48 4.28
N LEU A 28 -4.49 -3.75 3.98
CA LEU A 28 -4.05 -2.60 4.77
C LEU A 28 -5.13 -1.53 4.86
N GLU A 29 -5.75 -1.16 3.74
CA GLU A 29 -6.84 -0.17 3.70
C GLU A 29 -8.02 -0.57 4.61
N LYS A 30 -8.47 -1.83 4.53
CA LYS A 30 -9.51 -2.37 5.42
C LYS A 30 -9.08 -2.35 6.89
N LEU A 31 -7.82 -2.69 7.15
CA LEU A 31 -7.27 -2.76 8.50
C LEU A 31 -7.20 -1.38 9.14
N VAL A 32 -6.76 -0.36 8.40
CA VAL A 32 -6.72 1.03 8.86
C VAL A 32 -8.12 1.55 9.16
N ARG A 33 -9.11 1.29 8.30
CA ARG A 33 -10.52 1.62 8.56
C ARG A 33 -11.04 0.94 9.83
N LYS A 34 -10.67 -0.33 10.04
CA LYS A 34 -11.04 -1.08 11.24
C LYS A 34 -10.38 -0.51 12.50
N ILE A 35 -9.11 -0.10 12.41
CA ILE A 35 -8.40 0.57 13.50
C ILE A 35 -9.11 1.88 13.82
N LEU A 36 -9.33 2.75 12.83
CA LEU A 36 -10.03 4.02 13.02
C LEU A 36 -11.39 3.83 13.69
N GLY A 37 -12.22 2.91 13.17
CA GLY A 37 -13.52 2.60 13.77
C GLY A 37 -13.42 2.16 15.23
N LYS A 38 -12.43 1.33 15.58
CA LYS A 38 -12.19 0.95 16.98
C LYS A 38 -11.76 2.13 17.84
N VAL A 39 -10.80 2.93 17.40
CA VAL A 39 -10.33 4.09 18.18
C VAL A 39 -11.47 5.08 18.40
N VAL A 40 -12.30 5.33 17.39
CA VAL A 40 -13.48 6.20 17.49
C VAL A 40 -14.49 5.66 18.51
N LEU A 41 -14.86 4.39 18.42
CA LEU A 41 -15.84 3.77 19.32
C LEU A 41 -15.32 3.67 20.76
N SER A 42 -14.03 3.37 20.92
CA SER A 42 -13.37 3.25 22.22
C SER A 42 -12.92 4.60 22.79
N ARG A 43 -13.28 5.73 22.16
CA ARG A 43 -12.90 7.10 22.57
C ARG A 43 -11.41 7.27 22.83
N GLY A 44 -10.58 6.64 21.99
CA GLY A 44 -9.13 6.70 22.11
C GLY A 44 -8.46 5.59 22.92
N ASP A 45 -9.20 4.63 23.49
CA ASP A 45 -8.58 3.43 24.07
C ASP A 45 -7.97 2.53 22.97
N LEU A 46 -6.65 2.40 23.00
CA LEU A 46 -5.82 1.68 22.03
C LEU A 46 -5.57 0.22 22.40
N THR A 47 -5.96 -0.26 23.59
CA THR A 47 -5.65 -1.63 24.04
C THR A 47 -6.22 -2.69 23.08
N GLY A 48 -7.43 -2.46 22.55
CA GLY A 48 -8.07 -3.35 21.57
C GLY A 48 -7.56 -3.26 20.12
N VAL A 49 -6.58 -2.37 19.87
CA VAL A 49 -6.07 -2.04 18.53
C VAL A 49 -4.70 -2.68 18.28
N MET A 50 -3.94 -3.00 19.32
CA MET A 50 -2.59 -3.59 19.21
C MET A 50 -2.51 -4.83 18.30
N PRO A 51 -3.45 -5.80 18.32
CA PRO A 51 -3.42 -6.92 17.39
C PRO A 51 -3.58 -6.49 15.91
N LEU A 52 -4.31 -5.41 15.65
CA LEU A 52 -4.48 -4.86 14.30
C LEU A 52 -3.20 -4.14 13.84
N ILE A 53 -2.46 -3.53 14.75
CA ILE A 53 -1.15 -2.93 14.43
C ILE A 53 -0.12 -4.01 14.08
N ALA A 54 -0.10 -5.13 14.82
CA ALA A 54 0.77 -6.25 14.49
C ALA A 54 0.47 -6.83 13.11
N GLU A 55 -0.82 -6.99 12.76
CA GLU A 55 -1.22 -7.45 11.43
C GLU A 55 -0.85 -6.44 10.33
N LYS A 56 -0.95 -5.13 10.62
CA LYS A 56 -0.52 -4.07 9.70
C LYS A 56 0.97 -4.20 9.40
N GLN A 57 1.78 -4.42 10.43
CA GLN A 57 3.23 -4.61 10.28
C GLN A 57 3.55 -5.85 9.43
N ARG A 58 2.85 -6.97 9.65
CA ARG A 58 3.00 -8.19 8.83
C ARG A 58 2.69 -7.94 7.35
N LEU A 59 1.63 -7.19 7.06
CA LEU A 59 1.26 -6.84 5.68
C LEU A 59 2.28 -5.90 5.03
N MET A 60 2.81 -4.94 5.78
CA MET A 60 3.88 -4.05 5.31
C MET A 60 5.16 -4.82 4.97
N GLU A 61 5.52 -5.81 5.80
CA GLU A 61 6.64 -6.72 5.52
C GLU A 61 6.38 -7.56 4.27
N ALA A 62 5.19 -8.13 4.11
CA ALA A 62 4.83 -8.90 2.91
C ALA A 62 4.93 -8.07 1.62
N ILE A 63 4.52 -6.79 1.65
CA ILE A 63 4.68 -5.86 0.53
C ILE A 63 6.16 -5.60 0.24
N SER A 64 6.96 -5.36 1.28
CA SER A 64 8.40 -5.14 1.15
C SER A 64 9.09 -6.35 0.51
N THR A 65 8.77 -7.54 0.99
CA THR A 65 9.28 -8.80 0.43
C THR A 65 8.88 -8.99 -1.02
N GLU A 66 7.61 -8.73 -1.38
CA GLU A 66 7.16 -8.89 -2.76
C GLU A 66 7.81 -7.89 -3.71
N ARG A 67 7.98 -6.63 -3.27
CA ARG A 67 8.70 -5.61 -4.03
C ARG A 67 10.16 -5.97 -4.26
N GLU A 68 10.82 -6.49 -3.23
CA GLU A 68 12.21 -6.95 -3.36
C GLU A 68 12.31 -8.13 -4.33
N ARG A 69 11.39 -9.10 -4.21
CA ARG A 69 11.32 -10.28 -5.07
C ARG A 69 11.22 -9.93 -6.56
N THR A 70 10.54 -8.83 -6.91
CA THR A 70 10.36 -8.41 -8.31
C THR A 70 11.15 -7.16 -8.71
N ARG A 71 12.14 -6.76 -7.91
CA ARG A 71 12.96 -5.57 -8.19
C ARG A 71 13.65 -5.70 -9.55
N SER A 72 14.35 -6.80 -9.76
CA SER A 72 15.11 -7.07 -10.99
C SER A 72 14.24 -7.09 -12.25
N GLU A 73 13.06 -7.70 -12.16
CA GLU A 73 12.06 -7.75 -13.24
C GLU A 73 11.49 -6.37 -13.53
N THR A 74 11.22 -5.57 -12.49
CA THR A 74 10.71 -4.20 -12.65
C THR A 74 11.74 -3.33 -13.35
N GLU A 75 13.00 -3.37 -12.91
CA GLU A 75 14.10 -2.64 -13.54
C GLU A 75 14.33 -3.09 -14.98
N ARG A 76 14.24 -4.40 -15.25
CA ARG A 76 14.33 -4.93 -16.60
C ARG A 76 13.22 -4.40 -17.49
N TRP A 77 11.97 -4.47 -17.04
CA TRP A 77 10.83 -3.94 -17.78
C TRP A 77 10.98 -2.43 -18.06
N GLN A 78 11.43 -1.64 -17.08
CA GLN A 78 11.65 -0.20 -17.27
C GLN A 78 12.69 0.12 -18.34
N ARG A 79 13.76 -0.68 -18.47
CA ARG A 79 14.77 -0.52 -19.54
C ARG A 79 14.24 -0.96 -20.91
N GLU A 80 13.36 -1.96 -20.93
CA GLU A 80 12.91 -2.60 -22.17
C GLU A 80 11.62 -1.96 -22.73
N LYS A 81 10.82 -1.26 -21.93
CA LYS A 81 9.49 -0.76 -22.32
C LYS A 81 9.50 0.22 -23.51
N GLU A 82 10.55 1.04 -23.66
CA GLU A 82 10.69 2.01 -24.76
C GLU A 82 10.89 1.33 -26.13
N HIS A 83 11.22 0.04 -26.13
CA HIS A 83 11.41 -0.75 -27.35
C HIS A 83 10.15 -1.55 -27.74
N CYS A 84 9.03 -1.35 -27.02
CA CYS A 84 7.79 -2.12 -27.14
C CYS A 84 6.54 -1.21 -27.24
N ASP A 85 6.60 -0.16 -28.06
CA ASP A 85 5.56 0.88 -28.21
C ASP A 85 4.15 0.37 -28.65
N SER A 86 3.99 -0.91 -28.97
CA SER A 86 2.69 -1.48 -29.38
C SER A 86 2.50 -2.93 -28.95
N CYS A 87 3.06 -3.34 -27.80
CA CYS A 87 2.91 -4.68 -27.28
C CYS A 87 1.58 -4.81 -26.50
N PRO A 88 0.58 -5.59 -26.98
CA PRO A 88 -0.72 -5.71 -26.30
C PRO A 88 -0.61 -6.15 -24.84
N GLU A 89 0.44 -6.89 -24.51
CA GLU A 89 0.78 -7.34 -23.16
C GLU A 89 0.99 -6.18 -22.18
N THR A 90 1.54 -5.03 -22.62
CA THR A 90 1.81 -3.90 -21.72
C THR A 90 0.53 -3.28 -21.18
N LYS A 91 -0.59 -3.34 -21.93
CA LYS A 91 -1.90 -2.84 -21.46
C LYS A 91 -2.36 -3.53 -20.17
N ARG A 92 -2.08 -4.83 -20.00
CA ARG A 92 -2.41 -5.56 -18.77
C ARG A 92 -1.57 -5.07 -17.60
N LEU A 93 -0.29 -4.80 -17.85
CA LEU A 93 0.60 -4.26 -16.84
C LEU A 93 0.23 -2.82 -16.47
N ASP A 94 -0.12 -1.98 -17.44
CA ASP A 94 -0.56 -0.61 -17.20
C ASP A 94 -1.85 -0.58 -16.38
N ALA A 95 -2.80 -1.47 -16.69
CA ALA A 95 -4.04 -1.61 -15.92
C ALA A 95 -3.77 -1.98 -14.46
N ILE A 96 -2.97 -3.03 -14.21
CA ILE A 96 -2.69 -3.44 -12.82
C ILE A 96 -1.88 -2.38 -12.07
N LEU A 97 -0.96 -1.66 -12.72
CA LEU A 97 -0.21 -0.55 -12.11
C LEU A 97 -1.13 0.61 -11.73
N SER A 98 -2.10 0.95 -12.59
CA SER A 98 -3.13 1.95 -12.28
C SER A 98 -3.96 1.53 -11.08
N GLU A 99 -4.43 0.28 -11.04
CA GLU A 99 -5.15 -0.27 -9.89
C GLU A 99 -4.30 -0.25 -8.63
N THR A 100 -3.01 -0.59 -8.72
CA THR A 100 -2.07 -0.52 -7.59
C THR A 100 -1.97 0.90 -7.05
N GLN A 101 -1.83 1.89 -7.93
CA GLN A 101 -1.77 3.29 -7.55
C GLN A 101 -3.06 3.73 -6.82
N GLU A 102 -4.23 3.33 -7.31
CA GLU A 102 -5.50 3.65 -6.67
C GLU A 102 -5.65 3.00 -5.29
N VAL A 103 -5.28 1.72 -5.14
CA VAL A 103 -5.36 1.02 -3.85
C VAL A 103 -4.39 1.64 -2.84
N ILE A 104 -3.16 1.97 -3.26
CA ILE A 104 -2.20 2.70 -2.44
C ILE A 104 -2.77 4.05 -2.00
N GLY A 105 -3.38 4.80 -2.93
CA GLY A 105 -4.02 6.08 -2.63
C GLY A 105 -5.06 5.96 -1.52
N ARG A 106 -5.99 4.99 -1.64
CA ARG A 106 -7.02 4.74 -0.61
C ARG A 106 -6.42 4.33 0.74
N TYR A 107 -5.36 3.54 0.74
CA TYR A 107 -4.64 3.19 1.98
C TYR A 107 -4.03 4.43 2.65
N LEU A 108 -3.33 5.28 1.87
CA LEU A 108 -2.69 6.48 2.38
C LEU A 108 -3.71 7.50 2.91
N GLU A 109 -4.84 7.66 2.24
CA GLU A 109 -5.96 8.48 2.72
C GLU A 109 -6.49 7.98 4.06
N GLY A 110 -6.66 6.66 4.20
CA GLY A 110 -7.09 6.04 5.46
C GLY A 110 -6.08 6.28 6.59
N GLU A 111 -4.78 6.14 6.30
CA GLU A 111 -3.70 6.41 7.26
C GLU A 111 -3.71 7.87 7.72
N GLU A 112 -3.92 8.80 6.79
CA GLU A 112 -4.00 10.21 7.07
C GLU A 112 -5.21 10.56 7.97
N GLN A 113 -6.37 9.95 7.70
CA GLN A 113 -7.56 10.09 8.54
C GLN A 113 -7.30 9.57 9.96
N LEU A 114 -6.71 8.38 10.09
CA LEU A 114 -6.36 7.80 11.38
C LEU A 114 -5.37 8.69 12.14
N ARG A 115 -4.32 9.16 11.46
CA ARG A 115 -3.31 10.06 12.03
C ARG A 115 -3.96 11.34 12.55
N THR A 116 -4.79 11.98 11.73
CA THR A 116 -5.50 13.22 12.10
C THR A 116 -6.38 12.97 13.33
N TYR A 117 -7.13 11.87 13.37
CA TYR A 117 -7.98 11.56 14.52
C TYR A 117 -7.17 11.37 15.81
N LEU A 118 -6.10 10.59 15.76
CA LEU A 118 -5.22 10.37 16.92
C LEU A 118 -4.58 11.67 17.43
N GLN A 119 -4.20 12.58 16.52
CA GLN A 119 -3.67 13.90 16.88
C GLN A 119 -4.67 14.79 17.62
N HIS A 120 -5.98 14.63 17.37
CA HIS A 120 -7.01 15.36 18.11
C HIS A 120 -7.31 14.76 19.49
N LEU A 121 -7.05 13.46 19.67
CA LEU A 121 -7.26 12.78 20.95
C LEU A 121 -6.12 13.00 21.95
N MET A 122 -4.92 13.29 21.48
CA MET A 122 -3.79 13.62 22.33
C MET A 122 -3.82 15.12 22.67
N PRO A 123 -4.00 15.52 23.94
CA PRO A 123 -3.86 16.91 24.34
C PRO A 123 -2.45 17.40 23.96
N LYS A 124 -2.36 18.61 23.39
CA LYS A 124 -1.10 19.34 23.38
C LYS A 124 -0.81 19.70 24.84
N ASP A 125 0.02 18.92 25.53
CA ASP A 125 0.54 19.35 26.81
C ASP A 125 1.30 20.67 26.61
N GLY A 126 0.76 21.76 27.16
CA GLY A 126 1.37 23.09 27.14
C GLY A 126 0.39 24.24 26.95
N GLY A 127 -0.50 24.44 27.93
CA GLY A 127 -1.38 25.61 27.99
C GLY A 127 -2.04 25.78 29.35
N GLY A 128 -1.36 25.34 30.41
CA GLY A 128 -1.60 25.87 31.75
C GLY A 128 -0.89 27.22 31.82
N ASP A 129 -1.68 28.29 31.81
CA ASP A 129 -1.47 29.47 32.64
C ASP A 129 -2.78 30.26 32.62
N GLY A 130 -3.74 29.71 33.36
CA GLY A 130 -4.76 30.52 34.00
C GLY A 130 -4.52 30.42 35.49
N GLU A 131 -3.80 31.37 36.08
CA GLU A 131 -3.91 31.75 37.48
C GLU A 131 -3.30 33.14 37.70
N GLN A 132 -4.21 34.12 37.81
CA GLN A 132 -4.19 35.38 38.58
C GLN A 132 -3.07 36.40 38.37
#